data_AF-A0A8T5I6E0-F1
#
_entry.id   AF-A0A8T5I6E0-F1
#
_cell.length_a   1.000
_cell.length_b   1.000
_cell.length_c   1.000
_cell.angle_alpha   90.00
_cell.angle_beta   90.00
_cell.angle_gamma   90.00
#
_symmetry.space_group_name_H-M   'P 1'
#
loop_
_entity.id
_entity.type
_entity.pdbx_description
1 polymer ?
#
loop_
_entity_poly.entity_id
_entity_poly.type
_entity_poly.pdbx_seq_one_letter_code
_entity_poly.pdbx_strand_id
1 'polypeptide(L)'
;MKFAITKSIDLENGQVTWSINPELLRIYSYLFFWIIVGTGWYFTKHHSDVNFHDNILIDTFGSNSICILFDHPPGNYILPSLWALNYLFLTSYSISCWLRVYHEKALKNIESNRYKFYTACTLIEIFSFTVFSTIFAINPEESVLIHTLPFTFLILGLSILSAKNYIYYPFVTELSNKEKIQSRILTSIHIFSSVFKIIFQILAVFQVSIVYYDGILMLNEILSVIWFFTAAIIPIYTSWRLKDRAGNLEFTISPQLTSF
;
A
#
# COMPACT_ATOMS: atom_id res chain seq x y z
N MET A 1 -15.26 11.22 -16.29
CA MET A 1 -14.45 10.59 -15.22
C MET A 1 -14.63 11.43 -13.96
N LYS A 2 -15.02 10.85 -12.81
CA LYS A 2 -15.02 11.60 -11.54
C LYS A 2 -13.57 11.67 -11.03
N PHE A 3 -13.10 12.85 -10.66
CA PHE A 3 -11.79 13.03 -10.03
C PHE A 3 -11.86 12.61 -8.55
N ALA A 4 -10.72 12.21 -7.98
CA ALA A 4 -10.64 11.86 -6.55
C ALA A 4 -10.93 13.04 -5.63
N ILE A 5 -10.68 14.27 -6.09
CA ILE A 5 -10.97 15.50 -5.36
C ILE A 5 -11.77 16.40 -6.28
N THR A 6 -12.90 16.88 -5.80
CA THR A 6 -13.77 17.82 -6.51
C THR A 6 -14.14 18.97 -5.59
N LYS A 7 -14.52 20.11 -6.16
CA LYS A 7 -14.98 21.28 -5.42
C LYS A 7 -16.33 21.75 -5.95
N SER A 8 -17.20 22.18 -5.06
CA SER A 8 -18.39 22.97 -5.37
C SER A 8 -18.34 24.29 -4.62
N ILE A 9 -18.89 25.33 -5.22
CA ILE A 9 -18.95 26.68 -4.65
C ILE A 9 -20.42 27.07 -4.60
N ASP A 10 -20.92 27.33 -3.41
CA ASP A 10 -22.23 27.91 -3.16
C ASP A 10 -22.02 29.41 -2.93
N LEU A 11 -22.30 30.20 -3.96
CA LEU A 11 -22.13 31.66 -3.93
C LEU A 11 -23.19 32.35 -3.05
N GLU A 12 -24.37 31.75 -2.89
CA GLU A 12 -25.44 32.34 -2.09
C GLU A 12 -25.10 32.31 -0.61
N ASN A 13 -24.52 31.20 -0.15
CA ASN A 13 -24.10 31.03 1.24
C ASN A 13 -22.62 31.35 1.49
N GLY A 14 -21.87 31.72 0.44
CA GLY A 14 -20.43 31.97 0.52
C GLY A 14 -19.63 30.73 0.96
N GLN A 15 -20.08 29.53 0.57
CA GLN A 15 -19.49 28.26 1.01
C GLN A 15 -18.68 27.61 -0.11
N VAL A 16 -17.56 26.99 0.26
CA VAL A 16 -16.78 26.12 -0.62
C VAL A 16 -16.76 24.72 -0.01
N THR A 17 -17.26 23.74 -0.76
CA THR A 17 -17.25 22.33 -0.34
C THR A 17 -16.23 21.55 -1.16
N TRP A 18 -15.29 20.91 -0.46
CA TRP A 18 -14.36 19.96 -1.04
C TRP A 18 -14.87 18.54 -0.82
N SER A 19 -15.05 17.78 -1.89
CA SER A 19 -15.48 16.38 -1.84
C SER A 19 -14.32 15.48 -2.27
N ILE A 20 -13.88 14.62 -1.35
CA ILE A 20 -12.78 13.67 -1.52
C ILE A 20 -13.37 12.26 -1.64
N ASN A 21 -12.94 11.50 -2.65
CA ASN A 21 -13.22 10.09 -2.81
C ASN A 21 -11.96 9.26 -2.49
N PRO A 22 -11.86 8.69 -1.27
CA PRO A 22 -10.73 7.88 -0.84
C PRO A 22 -10.43 6.68 -1.73
N GLU A 23 -11.45 6.01 -2.26
CA GLU A 23 -11.23 4.83 -3.11
C GLU A 23 -10.56 5.20 -4.43
N LEU A 24 -10.86 6.38 -5.00
CA LEU A 24 -10.12 6.89 -6.15
C LEU A 24 -8.66 7.24 -5.81
N LEU A 25 -8.39 7.80 -4.62
CA LEU A 25 -7.00 8.02 -4.16
C LEU A 25 -6.22 6.71 -4.06
N ARG A 26 -6.86 5.66 -3.53
CA ARG A 26 -6.28 4.30 -3.50
C ARG A 26 -5.98 3.78 -4.89
N ILE A 27 -6.93 3.90 -5.83
CA ILE A 27 -6.71 3.47 -7.22
C ILE A 27 -5.55 4.22 -7.86
N TYR A 28 -5.50 5.55 -7.70
CA TYR A 28 -4.41 6.35 -8.24
C TYR A 28 -3.06 5.92 -7.68
N SER A 29 -2.98 5.68 -6.37
CA SER A 29 -1.77 5.14 -5.76
C SER A 29 -1.33 3.81 -6.40
N TYR A 30 -2.22 2.83 -6.50
CA TYR A 30 -1.83 1.53 -7.06
C TYR A 30 -1.45 1.62 -8.53
N LEU A 31 -2.15 2.43 -9.33
CA LEU A 31 -1.74 2.68 -10.73
C LEU A 31 -0.38 3.36 -10.80
N PHE A 32 -0.09 4.30 -9.89
CA PHE A 32 1.21 4.97 -9.83
C PHE A 32 2.32 4.02 -9.37
N PHE A 33 2.04 3.10 -8.44
CA PHE A 33 2.96 2.02 -8.09
C PHE A 33 3.31 1.15 -9.30
N TRP A 34 2.34 0.85 -10.17
CA TRP A 34 2.60 0.13 -11.41
C TRP A 34 3.44 0.93 -12.42
N ILE A 35 3.31 2.25 -12.44
CA ILE A 35 4.20 3.12 -13.23
C ILE A 35 5.63 3.05 -12.67
N ILE A 36 5.81 3.06 -11.34
CA ILE A 36 7.12 2.89 -10.69
C ILE A 36 7.73 1.54 -11.08
N VAL A 37 6.98 0.45 -10.93
CA VAL A 37 7.43 -0.90 -11.31
C VAL A 37 7.81 -0.98 -12.78
N GLY A 38 6.97 -0.45 -13.68
CA GLY A 38 7.25 -0.45 -15.12
C GLY A 38 8.49 0.37 -15.48
N THR A 39 8.67 1.52 -14.85
CA THR A 39 9.85 2.39 -15.04
C THR A 39 11.12 1.70 -14.52
N GLY A 40 11.04 1.09 -13.33
CA GLY A 40 12.15 0.34 -12.73
C GLY A 40 12.54 -0.87 -13.57
N TRP A 41 11.55 -1.62 -14.06
CA TRP A 41 11.79 -2.71 -15.00
C TRP A 41 12.48 -2.25 -16.28
N TYR A 42 12.02 -1.15 -16.87
CA TYR A 42 12.63 -0.61 -18.08
C TYR A 42 14.09 -0.23 -17.88
N PHE A 43 14.41 0.49 -16.80
CA PHE A 43 15.79 0.88 -16.51
C PHE A 43 16.66 -0.31 -16.13
N THR A 44 16.18 -1.20 -15.28
CA THR A 44 16.95 -2.38 -14.87
C THR A 44 17.26 -3.27 -16.08
N LYS A 45 16.28 -3.52 -16.94
CA LYS A 45 16.46 -4.42 -18.10
C LYS A 45 17.30 -3.84 -19.22
N HIS A 46 17.22 -2.53 -19.46
CA HIS A 46 17.83 -1.91 -20.66
C HIS A 46 19.02 -0.99 -20.36
N HIS A 47 19.23 -0.59 -19.10
CA HIS A 47 20.20 0.43 -18.71
C HIS A 47 21.03 0.06 -17.48
N SER A 48 20.89 -1.17 -16.96
CA SER A 48 21.70 -1.67 -15.85
C SER A 48 22.34 -3.01 -16.22
N ASP A 49 23.48 -3.32 -15.62
CA ASP A 49 24.24 -4.56 -15.86
C ASP A 49 23.79 -5.72 -14.95
N VAL A 50 22.54 -5.69 -14.49
CA VAL A 50 22.01 -6.65 -13.51
C VAL A 50 21.75 -8.00 -14.16
N ASN A 51 22.35 -9.04 -13.58
CA ASN A 51 22.06 -10.42 -13.96
C ASN A 51 20.86 -10.96 -13.17
N PHE A 52 19.72 -11.14 -13.85
CA PHE A 52 18.51 -11.70 -13.26
C PHE A 52 18.59 -13.20 -12.94
N HIS A 53 19.68 -13.89 -13.28
CA HIS A 53 19.85 -15.32 -13.04
C HIS A 53 20.96 -15.65 -12.03
N ASP A 54 21.78 -14.67 -11.69
CA ASP A 54 22.92 -14.84 -10.79
C ASP A 54 23.18 -13.52 -10.07
N ASN A 55 22.67 -13.40 -8.85
CA ASN A 55 22.80 -12.22 -8.01
C ASN A 55 22.57 -12.57 -6.54
N ILE A 56 22.95 -11.64 -5.66
CA ILE A 56 22.89 -11.82 -4.21
C ILE A 56 21.48 -12.10 -3.66
N LEU A 57 20.42 -11.65 -4.35
CA LEU A 57 19.04 -11.94 -3.95
C LEU A 57 18.67 -13.40 -4.24
N ILE A 58 19.12 -13.96 -5.37
CA ILE A 58 18.96 -15.38 -5.67
C ILE A 58 19.76 -16.21 -4.66
N ASP A 59 21.01 -15.83 -4.38
CA ASP A 59 21.85 -16.55 -3.41
C ASP A 59 21.23 -16.54 -2.00
N THR A 60 20.55 -15.47 -1.62
CA THR A 60 19.97 -15.31 -0.28
C THR A 60 18.55 -15.86 -0.17
N PHE A 61 17.69 -15.64 -1.17
CA PHE A 61 16.25 -15.93 -1.12
C PHE A 61 15.80 -17.03 -2.08
N GLY A 62 16.71 -17.58 -2.88
CA GLY A 62 16.44 -18.58 -3.92
C GLY A 62 15.64 -18.05 -5.11
N SER A 63 15.29 -16.76 -5.11
CA SER A 63 14.46 -16.13 -6.14
C SER A 63 14.63 -14.62 -6.11
N ASN A 64 14.40 -13.97 -7.26
CA ASN A 64 14.34 -12.51 -7.30
C ASN A 64 13.05 -12.01 -6.66
N SER A 65 13.17 -10.95 -5.86
CA SER A 65 12.03 -10.14 -5.45
C SER A 65 11.77 -9.03 -6.48
N ILE A 66 10.61 -8.39 -6.41
CA ILE A 66 10.32 -7.21 -7.25
C ILE A 66 11.27 -6.03 -6.94
N CYS A 67 11.93 -6.03 -5.77
CA CYS A 67 12.84 -4.98 -5.36
C CYS A 67 14.03 -4.85 -6.29
N ILE A 68 14.47 -5.93 -6.96
CA ILE A 68 15.57 -5.88 -7.95
C ILE A 68 15.37 -4.80 -9.03
N LEU A 69 14.12 -4.42 -9.30
CA LEU A 69 13.76 -3.38 -10.27
C LEU A 69 14.04 -1.95 -9.76
N PHE A 70 14.42 -1.80 -8.50
CA PHE A 70 14.58 -0.55 -7.77
C PHE A 70 16.02 -0.30 -7.30
N ASP A 71 16.88 -1.31 -7.41
CA ASP A 71 18.15 -1.37 -6.68
C ASP A 71 19.27 -0.61 -7.40
N HIS A 72 19.24 -0.59 -8.73
CA HIS A 72 20.39 -0.17 -9.53
C HIS A 72 20.16 1.11 -10.34
N PRO A 73 21.25 1.86 -10.64
CA PRO A 73 21.21 2.99 -11.56
C PRO A 73 20.80 2.57 -12.98
N PRO A 74 20.17 3.49 -13.76
CA PRO A 74 19.74 4.83 -13.35
C PRO A 74 18.39 4.83 -12.60
N GLY A 75 17.76 3.68 -12.41
CA GLY A 75 16.44 3.55 -11.80
C GLY A 75 16.40 4.11 -10.38
N ASN A 76 17.35 3.71 -9.53
CA ASN A 76 17.42 4.14 -8.13
C ASN A 76 17.61 5.67 -7.94
N TYR A 77 17.97 6.43 -8.98
CA TYR A 77 18.02 7.90 -8.95
C TYR A 77 16.69 8.57 -9.29
N ILE A 78 15.82 7.90 -10.05
CA ILE A 78 14.57 8.46 -10.57
C ILE A 78 13.35 7.98 -9.77
N LEU A 79 13.34 6.70 -9.44
CA LEU A 79 12.24 6.06 -8.74
C LEU A 79 11.93 6.65 -7.35
N PRO A 80 12.88 7.18 -6.55
CA PRO A 80 12.55 7.89 -5.31
C PRO A 80 11.56 9.04 -5.51
N SER A 81 11.73 9.83 -6.58
CA SER A 81 10.83 10.96 -6.89
C SER A 81 9.44 10.47 -7.26
N LEU A 82 9.34 9.37 -8.01
CA LEU A 82 8.05 8.74 -8.31
C LEU A 82 7.42 8.14 -7.05
N TRP A 83 8.21 7.50 -6.18
CA TRP A 83 7.72 7.00 -4.91
C TRP A 83 7.19 8.12 -4.02
N ALA A 84 7.84 9.29 -3.98
CA ALA A 84 7.33 10.44 -3.23
C ALA A 84 5.92 10.85 -3.69
N LEU A 85 5.63 10.83 -4.99
CA LEU A 85 4.29 11.09 -5.52
C LEU A 85 3.29 9.98 -5.12
N ASN A 86 3.68 8.71 -5.22
CA ASN A 86 2.85 7.60 -4.78
C ASN A 86 2.55 7.65 -3.27
N TYR A 87 3.55 8.00 -2.48
CA TYR A 87 3.48 8.17 -1.03
C TYR A 87 2.43 9.22 -0.66
N LEU A 88 2.34 10.33 -1.39
CA LEU A 88 1.29 11.32 -1.18
C LEU A 88 -0.11 10.73 -1.39
N PHE A 89 -0.31 9.91 -2.44
CA PHE A 89 -1.60 9.24 -2.67
C PHE A 89 -1.94 8.20 -1.59
N LEU A 90 -1.00 7.32 -1.23
CA LEU A 90 -1.17 6.32 -0.16
C LEU A 90 -1.49 7.00 1.18
N THR A 91 -0.73 8.03 1.53
CA THR A 91 -0.90 8.76 2.79
C THR A 91 -2.23 9.50 2.81
N SER A 92 -2.60 10.17 1.70
CA SER A 92 -3.91 10.82 1.57
C SER A 92 -5.05 9.83 1.71
N TYR A 93 -4.92 8.63 1.15
CA TYR A 93 -5.89 7.55 1.34
C TYR A 93 -5.98 7.11 2.80
N SER A 94 -4.86 6.78 3.45
CA SER A 94 -4.82 6.35 4.86
C SER A 94 -5.40 7.42 5.80
N ILE A 95 -5.06 8.70 5.59
CA ILE A 95 -5.61 9.83 6.34
C ILE A 95 -7.12 9.95 6.09
N SER A 96 -7.57 9.84 4.84
CA SER A 96 -9.00 9.94 4.55
C SER A 96 -9.80 8.81 5.21
N CYS A 97 -9.30 7.57 5.18
CA CYS A 97 -9.91 6.46 5.92
C CYS A 97 -9.95 6.74 7.43
N TRP A 98 -8.86 7.27 8.00
CA TRP A 98 -8.83 7.69 9.41
C TRP A 98 -9.84 8.80 9.71
N LEU A 99 -9.98 9.81 8.85
CA LEU A 99 -10.97 10.88 8.99
C LEU A 99 -12.40 10.35 8.98
N ARG A 100 -12.72 9.37 8.13
CA ARG A 100 -14.03 8.71 8.15
C ARG A 100 -14.29 8.00 9.49
N VAL A 101 -13.30 7.32 10.06
CA VAL A 101 -13.44 6.67 11.38
C VAL A 101 -13.52 7.69 12.52
N TYR A 102 -12.78 8.81 12.41
CA TYR A 102 -12.88 9.92 13.34
C TYR A 102 -14.26 10.57 13.33
N HIS A 103 -14.85 10.76 12.15
CA HIS A 103 -16.23 11.23 12.00
C HIS A 103 -17.22 10.35 12.77
N GLU A 104 -17.16 9.04 12.56
CA GLU A 104 -18.00 8.08 13.31
C GLU A 104 -17.72 8.10 14.82
N LYS A 105 -16.48 8.37 15.21
CA LYS A 105 -16.12 8.54 16.62
C LYS A 105 -16.74 9.82 17.21
N ALA A 106 -16.72 10.93 16.48
CA ALA A 106 -17.31 12.20 16.89
C ALA A 106 -18.83 12.08 17.06
N LEU A 107 -19.48 11.31 16.18
CA LEU A 107 -20.91 10.98 16.26
C LEU A 107 -21.25 9.92 17.33
N LYS A 108 -20.26 9.42 18.08
CA LYS A 108 -20.40 8.36 19.11
C LYS A 108 -20.87 7.00 18.57
N ASN A 109 -20.71 6.74 17.27
CA ASN A 109 -21.02 5.44 16.65
C ASN A 109 -19.92 4.39 16.89
N ILE A 110 -18.72 4.82 17.31
CA ILE A 110 -17.57 3.94 17.56
C ILE A 110 -16.97 4.20 18.96
N GLU A 111 -16.63 3.11 19.65
CA GLU A 111 -15.94 3.12 20.94
C GLU A 111 -14.54 3.77 20.87
N SER A 112 -14.12 4.42 21.94
CA SER A 112 -12.81 5.12 21.99
C SER A 112 -11.62 4.18 21.76
N ASN A 113 -11.68 2.94 22.24
CA ASN A 113 -10.59 1.97 22.09
C ASN A 113 -10.42 1.53 20.63
N ARG A 114 -11.53 1.32 19.91
CA ARG A 114 -11.51 0.98 18.48
C ARG A 114 -10.90 2.11 17.65
N TYR A 115 -11.24 3.36 17.96
CA TYR A 115 -10.64 4.53 17.32
C TYR A 115 -9.13 4.66 17.60
N LYS A 116 -8.69 4.46 18.86
CA LYS A 116 -7.25 4.48 19.21
C LYS A 116 -6.48 3.39 18.47
N PHE A 117 -7.01 2.17 18.40
CA PHE A 117 -6.42 1.07 17.65
C PHE A 117 -6.31 1.41 16.15
N TYR A 118 -7.40 1.90 15.54
CA TYR A 118 -7.39 2.31 14.13
C TYR A 118 -6.38 3.43 13.85
N THR A 119 -6.25 4.38 14.78
CA THR A 119 -5.25 5.46 14.72
C THR A 119 -3.84 4.89 14.76
N ALA A 120 -3.53 4.00 15.70
CA ALA A 120 -2.22 3.35 15.79
C ALA A 120 -1.87 2.58 14.51
N CYS A 121 -2.82 1.79 13.97
CA CYS A 121 -2.64 1.10 12.70
C CYS A 121 -2.34 2.06 11.54
N THR A 122 -3.04 3.20 11.48
CA THR A 122 -2.82 4.23 10.44
C THR A 122 -1.42 4.85 10.56
N LEU A 123 -0.94 5.10 11.77
CA LEU A 123 0.42 5.61 11.98
C LEU A 123 1.48 4.59 11.57
N ILE A 124 1.27 3.31 11.89
CA ILE A 124 2.19 2.22 11.49
C ILE A 124 2.22 2.07 9.96
N GLU A 125 1.08 2.19 9.27
CA GLU A 125 1.01 2.18 7.81
C GLU A 125 1.84 3.31 7.19
N ILE A 126 1.59 4.55 7.62
CA ILE A 126 2.30 5.73 7.10
C ILE A 126 3.79 5.59 7.38
N PHE A 127 4.17 5.18 8.58
CA PHE A 127 5.56 4.89 8.92
C PHE A 127 6.16 3.83 7.99
N SER A 128 5.44 2.76 7.72
CA SER A 128 5.88 1.70 6.82
C SER A 128 6.10 2.19 5.38
N PHE A 129 5.21 3.05 4.86
CA PHE A 129 5.37 3.67 3.54
C PHE A 129 6.56 4.62 3.49
N THR A 130 6.81 5.35 4.58
CA THR A 130 8.00 6.20 4.72
C THR A 130 9.26 5.35 4.73
N VAL A 131 9.34 4.32 5.57
CA VAL A 131 10.51 3.44 5.65
C VAL A 131 10.78 2.75 4.31
N PHE A 132 9.74 2.33 3.57
CA PHE A 132 9.92 1.72 2.25
C PHE A 132 10.72 2.61 1.28
N SER A 133 10.68 3.94 1.40
CA SER A 133 11.47 4.84 0.53
C SER A 133 12.98 4.58 0.60
N THR A 134 13.47 3.97 1.67
CA THR A 134 14.90 3.64 1.82
C THR A 134 15.35 2.48 0.91
N ILE A 135 14.42 1.73 0.31
CA ILE A 135 14.74 0.65 -0.64
C ILE A 135 15.54 1.16 -1.84
N PHE A 136 15.29 2.40 -2.28
CA PHE A 136 15.97 3.00 -3.42
C PHE A 136 17.38 3.50 -3.10
N ALA A 137 17.78 3.52 -1.83
CA ALA A 137 19.05 4.09 -1.39
C ALA A 137 20.08 3.03 -1.01
N ILE A 138 19.65 1.80 -0.72
CA ILE A 138 20.50 0.75 -0.15
C ILE A 138 20.49 -0.43 -1.09
N ASN A 139 21.65 -0.69 -1.70
CA ASN A 139 21.83 -1.78 -2.65
C ASN A 139 22.00 -3.11 -1.86
N PRO A 140 21.43 -4.25 -2.28
CA PRO A 140 21.58 -5.50 -1.53
C PRO A 140 23.04 -5.97 -1.44
N GLU A 141 23.92 -5.59 -2.37
CA GLU A 141 25.37 -5.86 -2.31
C GLU A 141 26.07 -5.15 -1.14
N GLU A 142 25.52 -4.03 -0.66
CA GLU A 142 26.04 -3.34 0.53
C GLU A 142 25.60 -4.05 1.81
N SER A 143 24.30 -4.40 1.87
CA SER A 143 23.74 -5.17 2.98
C SER A 143 22.36 -5.71 2.64
N VAL A 144 22.26 -7.03 2.41
CA VAL A 144 20.97 -7.69 2.16
C VAL A 144 19.98 -7.50 3.32
N LEU A 145 20.46 -7.51 4.56
CA LEU A 145 19.61 -7.31 5.74
C LEU A 145 18.96 -5.92 5.74
N ILE A 146 19.77 -4.87 5.58
CA ILE A 146 19.27 -3.50 5.62
C ILE A 146 18.46 -3.19 4.36
N HIS A 147 18.82 -3.77 3.21
CA HIS A 147 18.06 -3.69 1.97
C HIS A 147 16.67 -4.37 2.09
N THR A 148 16.55 -5.48 2.81
CA THR A 148 15.29 -6.23 2.90
C THR A 148 14.28 -5.58 3.85
N LEU A 149 14.77 -4.93 4.91
CA LEU A 149 13.94 -4.36 5.98
C LEU A 149 12.85 -3.38 5.47
N PRO A 150 13.11 -2.44 4.56
CA PRO A 150 12.12 -1.54 4.00
C PRO A 150 10.97 -2.25 3.31
N PHE A 151 11.27 -3.32 2.57
CA PHE A 151 10.25 -4.13 1.92
C PHE A 151 9.42 -4.94 2.93
N THR A 152 10.06 -5.45 3.99
CA THR A 152 9.35 -6.07 5.13
C THR A 152 8.37 -5.09 5.78
N PHE A 153 8.76 -3.84 5.99
CA PHE A 153 7.86 -2.79 6.48
C PHE A 153 6.70 -2.53 5.51
N LEU A 154 6.96 -2.47 4.20
CA LEU A 154 5.88 -2.32 3.22
C LEU A 154 4.88 -3.48 3.30
N ILE A 155 5.35 -4.73 3.42
CA ILE A 155 4.49 -5.91 3.59
C ILE A 155 3.61 -5.76 4.84
N LEU A 156 4.19 -5.32 5.97
CA LEU A 156 3.46 -5.07 7.21
C LEU A 156 2.41 -3.96 7.04
N GLY A 157 2.79 -2.82 6.47
CA GLY A 157 1.89 -1.69 6.23
C GLY A 157 0.71 -2.06 5.34
N LEU A 158 0.95 -2.75 4.23
CA LEU A 158 -0.10 -3.21 3.32
C LEU A 158 -1.02 -4.26 3.98
N SER A 159 -0.47 -5.11 4.86
CA SER A 159 -1.24 -6.08 5.63
C SER A 159 -2.20 -5.39 6.61
N ILE A 160 -1.70 -4.40 7.34
CA ILE A 160 -2.52 -3.59 8.26
C ILE A 160 -3.59 -2.84 7.47
N LEU A 161 -3.25 -2.24 6.33
CA LEU A 161 -4.19 -1.54 5.46
C LEU A 161 -5.30 -2.48 4.95
N SER A 162 -4.94 -3.69 4.53
CA SER A 162 -5.91 -4.71 4.10
C SER A 162 -6.84 -5.12 5.24
N ALA A 163 -6.30 -5.38 6.43
CA ALA A 163 -7.08 -5.74 7.61
C ALA A 163 -8.03 -4.61 8.03
N LYS A 164 -7.55 -3.36 8.04
CA LYS A 164 -8.39 -2.18 8.30
C LYS A 164 -9.52 -2.05 7.31
N ASN A 165 -9.25 -2.21 6.02
CA ASN A 165 -10.27 -2.13 4.98
C ASN A 165 -11.32 -3.24 5.11
N TYR A 166 -10.91 -4.45 5.43
CA TYR A 166 -11.82 -5.55 5.73
C TYR A 166 -12.75 -5.22 6.91
N ILE A 167 -12.20 -4.65 7.98
CA ILE A 167 -12.99 -4.23 9.15
C ILE A 167 -13.92 -3.07 8.77
N TYR A 168 -13.41 -2.12 7.99
CA TYR A 168 -14.06 -0.85 7.73
C TYR A 168 -15.21 -0.93 6.71
N TYR A 169 -15.02 -1.58 5.57
CA TYR A 169 -16.02 -1.59 4.50
C TYR A 169 -17.41 -2.11 4.90
N PRO A 170 -17.55 -3.16 5.74
CA PRO A 170 -18.85 -3.60 6.24
C PRO A 170 -19.67 -2.50 6.92
N PHE A 171 -19.03 -1.49 7.51
CA PHE A 171 -19.70 -0.38 8.18
C PHE A 171 -20.20 0.70 7.22
N VAL A 172 -19.53 0.89 6.08
CA VAL A 172 -19.76 2.05 5.22
C VAL A 172 -20.25 1.75 3.81
N THR A 173 -20.23 0.50 3.37
CA THR A 173 -20.57 0.14 1.97
C THR A 173 -21.79 -0.76 1.81
N GLU A 174 -22.56 -1.03 2.88
CA GLU A 174 -23.70 -1.98 2.84
C GLU A 174 -23.35 -3.28 2.10
N LEU A 175 -22.25 -3.93 2.49
CA LEU A 175 -21.78 -5.14 1.80
C LEU A 175 -22.81 -6.27 1.85
N SER A 176 -23.05 -6.91 0.71
CA SER A 176 -23.79 -8.17 0.64
C SER A 176 -23.04 -9.30 1.37
N ASN A 177 -23.74 -10.36 1.76
CA ASN A 177 -23.10 -11.51 2.44
C ASN A 177 -21.99 -12.15 1.59
N LYS A 178 -22.18 -12.22 0.26
CA LYS A 178 -21.16 -12.72 -0.67
C LYS A 178 -19.91 -11.85 -0.65
N GLU A 179 -20.07 -10.52 -0.67
CA GLU A 179 -18.94 -9.58 -0.62
C GLU A 179 -18.19 -9.64 0.72
N LYS A 180 -18.91 -9.82 1.84
CA LYS A 180 -18.29 -10.01 3.16
C LYS A 180 -17.44 -11.28 3.21
N ILE A 181 -17.96 -12.40 2.70
CA ILE A 181 -17.23 -13.67 2.61
C ILE A 181 -16.00 -13.52 1.70
N GLN A 182 -16.17 -12.92 0.52
CA GLN A 182 -15.08 -12.68 -0.42
C GLN A 182 -13.99 -11.81 0.21
N SER A 183 -14.37 -10.71 0.86
CA SER A 183 -13.43 -9.80 1.53
C SER A 183 -12.67 -10.50 2.65
N ARG A 184 -13.34 -11.37 3.42
CA ARG A 184 -12.70 -12.20 4.46
C ARG A 184 -11.67 -13.15 3.85
N ILE A 185 -12.05 -13.92 2.83
CA ILE A 185 -11.15 -14.88 2.16
C ILE A 185 -9.92 -14.16 1.60
N LEU A 186 -10.13 -13.08 0.84
CA LEU A 186 -9.03 -12.32 0.23
C LEU A 186 -8.08 -11.73 1.28
N THR A 187 -8.64 -11.16 2.35
CA THR A 187 -7.83 -10.60 3.44
C THR A 187 -7.07 -11.70 4.18
N SER A 188 -7.69 -12.85 4.46
CA SER A 188 -7.01 -13.98 5.10
C SER A 188 -5.86 -14.53 4.25
N ILE A 189 -6.06 -14.67 2.93
CA ILE A 189 -5.00 -15.09 2.00
C ILE A 189 -3.86 -14.06 2.00
N HIS A 190 -4.19 -12.77 1.91
CA HIS A 190 -3.20 -11.70 1.94
C HIS A 190 -2.37 -11.74 3.22
N ILE A 191 -3.02 -11.74 4.40
CA ILE A 191 -2.34 -11.81 5.70
C ILE A 191 -1.48 -13.06 5.82
N PHE A 192 -2.00 -14.23 5.44
CA PHE A 192 -1.24 -15.47 5.47
C PHE A 192 0.02 -15.39 4.60
N SER A 193 -0.12 -14.93 3.35
CA SER A 193 1.01 -14.75 2.44
C SER A 193 2.03 -13.73 2.95
N SER A 194 1.57 -12.61 3.55
CA SER A 194 2.43 -11.59 4.15
C SER A 194 3.22 -12.13 5.35
N VAL A 195 2.57 -12.84 6.27
CA VAL A 195 3.22 -13.44 7.44
C VAL A 195 4.26 -14.46 7.00
N PHE A 196 3.92 -15.32 6.05
CA PHE A 196 4.88 -16.27 5.49
C PHE A 196 6.08 -15.54 4.89
N LYS A 197 5.87 -14.51 4.05
CA LYS A 197 6.96 -13.77 3.42
C LYS A 197 7.87 -13.09 4.43
N ILE A 198 7.32 -12.46 5.46
CA ILE A 198 8.11 -11.82 6.52
C ILE A 198 8.98 -12.87 7.24
N ILE A 199 8.38 -14.01 7.63
CA ILE A 199 9.11 -15.09 8.31
C ILE A 199 10.20 -15.65 7.39
N PHE A 200 9.86 -15.94 6.14
CA PHE A 200 10.81 -16.46 5.15
C PHE A 200 11.98 -15.48 4.92
N GLN A 201 11.71 -14.18 4.76
CA GLN A 201 12.74 -13.17 4.59
C GLN A 201 13.69 -13.09 5.78
N ILE A 202 13.15 -13.07 7.01
CA ILE A 202 13.96 -13.07 8.22
C ILE A 202 14.82 -14.33 8.29
N LEU A 203 14.23 -15.51 8.08
CA LEU A 203 14.96 -16.76 8.13
C LEU A 203 16.03 -16.85 7.04
N ALA A 204 15.71 -16.48 5.80
CA ALA A 204 16.64 -16.51 4.68
C ALA A 204 17.86 -15.60 4.90
N VAL A 205 17.66 -14.41 5.46
CA VAL A 205 18.77 -13.48 5.77
C VAL A 205 19.70 -14.03 6.86
N PHE A 206 19.18 -14.71 7.88
CA PHE A 206 20.00 -15.23 9.00
C PHE A 206 20.45 -16.69 8.82
N GLN A 207 19.77 -17.45 7.98
CA GLN A 207 19.92 -18.89 7.76
C GLN A 207 19.68 -19.21 6.27
N VAL A 208 20.63 -18.81 5.43
CA VAL A 208 20.55 -18.97 3.96
C VAL A 208 20.25 -20.42 3.54
N SER A 209 20.63 -21.42 4.35
CA SER A 209 20.35 -22.83 4.04
C SER A 209 18.88 -23.18 3.84
N ILE A 210 17.94 -22.33 4.31
CA ILE A 210 16.50 -22.52 4.09
C ILE A 210 16.12 -22.57 2.61
N VAL A 211 16.91 -21.92 1.72
CA VAL A 211 16.61 -21.88 0.28
C VAL A 211 16.94 -23.19 -0.43
N TYR A 212 17.71 -24.09 0.19
CA TYR A 212 18.01 -25.42 -0.36
C TYR A 212 16.92 -26.46 -0.08
N TYR A 213 15.85 -26.09 0.63
CA TYR A 213 14.70 -26.95 0.83
C TYR A 213 13.65 -26.68 -0.27
N ASP A 214 13.64 -27.51 -1.32
CA ASP A 214 12.79 -27.35 -2.51
C ASP A 214 11.32 -27.04 -2.19
N GLY A 215 10.75 -27.73 -1.20
CA GLY A 215 9.36 -27.52 -0.78
C GLY A 215 9.10 -26.13 -0.19
N ILE A 216 10.05 -25.57 0.56
CA ILE A 216 9.96 -24.22 1.13
C ILE A 216 10.15 -23.17 0.04
N LEU A 217 11.12 -23.39 -0.86
CA LEU A 217 11.39 -22.47 -1.97
C LEU A 217 10.19 -22.38 -2.92
N MET A 218 9.64 -23.52 -3.35
CA MET A 218 8.44 -23.58 -4.18
C MET A 218 7.25 -22.87 -3.50
N LEU A 219 7.07 -23.08 -2.20
CA LEU A 219 6.03 -22.39 -1.43
C LEU A 219 6.24 -20.87 -1.40
N ASN A 220 7.49 -20.41 -1.24
CA ASN A 220 7.83 -18.99 -1.29
C ASN A 220 7.53 -18.37 -2.66
N GLU A 221 7.83 -19.04 -3.76
CA GLU A 221 7.52 -18.54 -5.11
C GLU A 221 6.01 -18.39 -5.31
N ILE A 222 5.24 -19.44 -4.97
CA ILE A 222 3.77 -19.43 -5.07
C ILE A 222 3.18 -18.31 -4.19
N LEU A 223 3.59 -18.23 -2.93
CA LEU A 223 3.08 -17.21 -2.01
C LEU A 223 3.55 -15.80 -2.38
N SER A 224 4.69 -15.65 -3.05
CA SER A 224 5.14 -14.36 -3.58
C SER A 224 4.23 -13.86 -4.69
N VAL A 225 3.83 -14.73 -5.61
CA VAL A 225 2.85 -14.40 -6.65
C VAL A 225 1.50 -14.06 -6.02
N ILE A 226 0.99 -14.90 -5.12
CA ILE A 226 -0.29 -14.66 -4.42
C ILE A 226 -0.26 -13.35 -3.64
N TRP A 227 0.81 -13.10 -2.91
CA TRP A 227 1.00 -11.86 -2.16
C TRP A 227 0.95 -10.67 -3.11
N PHE A 228 1.67 -10.73 -4.23
CA PHE A 228 1.70 -9.64 -5.20
C PHE A 228 0.31 -9.33 -5.80
N PHE A 229 -0.45 -10.35 -6.18
CA PHE A 229 -1.83 -10.18 -6.64
C PHE A 229 -2.72 -9.55 -5.57
N THR A 230 -2.65 -10.06 -4.33
CA THR A 230 -3.48 -9.58 -3.22
C THR A 230 -3.07 -8.20 -2.71
N ALA A 231 -1.79 -7.84 -2.83
CA ALA A 231 -1.21 -6.60 -2.35
C ALA A 231 -1.34 -5.45 -3.37
N ALA A 232 -1.24 -5.72 -4.67
CA ALA A 232 -1.09 -4.68 -5.70
C ALA A 232 -2.14 -4.68 -6.83
N ILE A 233 -2.87 -5.78 -7.04
CA ILE A 233 -3.86 -5.91 -8.14
C ILE A 233 -5.28 -5.88 -7.59
N ILE A 234 -5.59 -6.79 -6.66
CA ILE A 234 -6.92 -6.91 -6.04
C ILE A 234 -7.39 -5.59 -5.40
N PRO A 235 -6.53 -4.80 -4.73
CA PRO A 235 -6.89 -3.49 -4.21
C PRO A 235 -7.47 -2.52 -5.24
N ILE A 236 -7.01 -2.55 -6.49
CA ILE A 236 -7.53 -1.71 -7.58
C ILE A 236 -8.98 -2.12 -7.87
N TYR A 237 -9.20 -3.43 -8.05
CA TYR A 237 -10.52 -3.98 -8.34
C TYR A 237 -11.52 -3.71 -7.21
N THR A 238 -11.13 -3.95 -5.95
CA THR A 238 -12.02 -3.73 -4.80
C THR A 238 -12.37 -2.26 -4.63
N SER A 239 -11.40 -1.36 -4.74
CA SER A 239 -11.62 0.09 -4.69
C SER A 239 -12.53 0.54 -5.83
N TRP A 240 -12.34 0.03 -7.05
CA TRP A 240 -13.19 0.39 -8.19
C TRP A 240 -14.66 -0.01 -7.98
N ARG A 241 -14.91 -1.19 -7.39
CA ARG A 241 -16.28 -1.64 -7.10
C ARG A 241 -16.93 -0.90 -5.95
N LEU A 242 -16.15 -0.40 -4.99
CA LEU A 242 -16.66 0.23 -3.78
C LEU A 242 -16.66 1.77 -3.83
N LYS A 243 -16.02 2.40 -4.83
CA LYS A 243 -15.85 3.86 -4.90
C LYS A 243 -17.13 4.68 -4.80
N ASP A 244 -18.25 4.18 -5.33
CA ASP A 244 -19.53 4.88 -5.31
C ASP A 244 -20.36 4.54 -4.06
N ARG A 245 -19.98 3.49 -3.30
CA ARG A 245 -20.66 3.01 -2.09
C ARG A 245 -19.98 3.45 -0.80
N ALA A 246 -18.67 3.67 -0.82
CA ALA A 246 -17.88 3.95 0.39
C ALA A 246 -18.03 5.38 0.94
N GLY A 247 -18.84 6.20 0.27
CA GLY A 247 -19.12 7.59 0.63
C GLY A 247 -17.95 8.54 0.33
N ASN A 248 -18.24 9.79 -0.01
CA ASN A 248 -17.20 10.82 -0.08
C ASN A 248 -17.00 11.47 1.30
N LEU A 249 -15.83 12.04 1.54
CA LEU A 249 -15.61 12.99 2.63
C LEU A 249 -15.89 14.40 2.10
N GLU A 250 -16.79 15.13 2.75
CA GLU A 250 -17.13 16.49 2.37
C GLU A 250 -16.68 17.47 3.45
N PHE A 251 -15.91 18.48 3.04
CA PHE A 251 -15.44 19.55 3.90
C PHE A 251 -15.99 20.87 3.38
N THR A 252 -17.01 21.40 4.07
CA THR A 252 -17.59 22.70 3.76
C THR A 252 -16.91 23.76 4.61
N ILE A 253 -16.37 24.79 3.96
CA ILE A 253 -15.76 25.94 4.60
C ILE A 253 -16.58 27.17 4.23
N SER A 254 -16.93 27.97 5.23
CA SER A 254 -17.56 29.29 5.06
C SER A 254 -16.53 30.36 5.39
N PRO A 255 -15.59 30.68 4.48
CA PRO A 255 -14.56 31.68 4.76
C PRO A 255 -15.24 33.02 5.05
N GLN A 256 -14.91 33.63 6.20
CA GLN A 256 -15.20 35.04 6.40
C GLN A 256 -14.31 35.81 5.42
N LEU A 257 -14.90 36.21 4.29
CA LEU A 257 -14.23 37.04 3.30
C LEU A 257 -14.04 38.43 3.94
N THR A 258 -12.86 38.67 4.51
CA THR A 258 -12.40 40.03 4.73
C THR A 258 -12.10 40.63 3.36
N SER A 259 -12.63 41.82 3.06
CA SER A 259 -12.31 42.53 1.82
C SER A 259 -10.79 42.65 1.67
N PHE A 260 -10.25 42.14 0.56
CA PHE A 260 -8.86 42.37 0.15
C PHE A 260 -8.67 43.82 -0.29
#